data_AF-A0A3A5HAH6-F1
#
_entry.id   AF-A0A3A5HAH6-F1
#
_cell.length_a   1.000
_cell.length_b   1.000
_cell.length_c   1.000
_cell.angle_alpha   90.00
_cell.angle_beta   90.00
_cell.angle_gamma   90.00
#
_symmetry.space_group_name_H-M   'P 1'
#
loop_
_entity.id
_entity.type
_entity.pdbx_description
1 polymer ?
#
loop_
_entity_poly.entity_id
_entity_poly.type
_entity_poly.pdbx_seq_one_letter_code
_entity_poly.pdbx_strand_id
1 'polypeptide(L)'
;MAALTLTPSANAGKPPAPTLSGQASSYSGDAAVIDIDATLLGTLVAGVHLVDAGPLAASGGSDAEELLHLSSPAPIALDASVALATTLGSGQLATSFASVAALSLGVDAGLASVADVSAGVLQATTRAECVNGSASLSGSASLANASISVLGGPAIVLPVNPAPNTTINVGGLASLTLNEQIVTPGAITVNALHLTVNVPGVAAVDVIISHAHSDIACNGTQPPACSVKDFVTGGGYVVRDGRRVSFSVHGGLDKTGAFRPSGVNVVDHGTGQHIQSKGIDAYGDPSPTSTKRVLHFPNGNWTVSVADNGEPGSADTFQIAGPGYTAGSTTSAIAGGNIQLHLPKGCGDAKPPKGRR
;
A
#
# COMPACT_ATOMS: atom_id res chain seq x y z
N MET A 1 54.93 11.35 -68.78
CA MET A 1 53.63 11.65 -68.15
C MET A 1 53.30 10.51 -67.21
N ALA A 2 53.49 10.73 -65.91
CA ALA A 2 53.30 9.74 -64.86
C ALA A 2 51.93 9.95 -64.23
N ALA A 3 51.11 8.89 -64.17
CA ALA A 3 49.83 8.90 -63.47
C ALA A 3 49.95 8.03 -62.21
N LEU A 4 50.01 8.73 -61.08
CA LEU A 4 49.99 8.22 -59.72
C LEU A 4 48.59 7.66 -59.42
N THR A 5 48.48 6.35 -59.18
CA THR A 5 47.23 5.70 -58.76
C THR A 5 47.19 5.62 -57.24
N LEU A 6 46.28 6.38 -56.62
CA LEU A 6 45.96 6.30 -55.19
C LEU A 6 44.85 5.27 -54.99
N THR A 7 45.13 4.21 -54.23
CA THR A 7 44.14 3.28 -53.70
C THR A 7 43.43 3.89 -52.48
N PRO A 8 42.09 3.91 -52.40
CA PRO A 8 41.39 4.34 -51.20
C PRO A 8 41.55 3.30 -50.08
N SER A 9 41.93 3.78 -48.89
CA SER A 9 41.96 3.00 -47.66
C SER A 9 40.54 2.58 -47.29
N ALA A 10 40.32 1.27 -47.16
CA ALA A 10 39.08 0.71 -46.66
C ALA A 10 38.90 1.12 -45.20
N ASN A 11 38.00 2.08 -44.94
CA ASN A 11 37.51 2.34 -43.59
C ASN A 11 36.68 1.12 -43.19
N ALA A 12 37.18 0.32 -42.26
CA ALA A 12 36.44 -0.79 -41.68
C ALA A 12 35.13 -0.23 -41.10
N GLY A 13 34.02 -0.54 -41.76
CA GLY A 13 32.69 -0.16 -41.32
C GLY A 13 32.47 -0.67 -39.91
N LYS A 14 32.26 0.25 -38.97
CA LYS A 14 31.72 -0.07 -37.66
C LYS A 14 30.43 -0.86 -37.90
N PRO A 15 30.27 -2.08 -37.36
CA PRO A 15 29.03 -2.83 -37.53
C PRO A 15 27.86 -1.94 -37.08
N PRO A 16 26.71 -1.99 -37.77
CA PRO A 16 25.53 -1.28 -37.29
C PRO A 16 25.29 -1.71 -35.86
N ALA A 17 25.23 -0.73 -34.94
CA ALA A 17 24.84 -1.01 -33.58
C ALA A 17 23.47 -1.72 -33.66
N PRO A 18 23.27 -2.85 -32.96
CA PRO A 18 21.95 -3.44 -32.88
C PRO A 18 21.01 -2.36 -32.35
N THR A 19 19.99 -2.02 -33.13
CA THR A 19 18.84 -1.28 -32.65
C THR A 19 18.16 -2.14 -31.59
N LEU A 20 18.61 -2.00 -30.35
CA LEU A 20 17.94 -2.52 -29.17
C LEU A 20 16.62 -1.75 -29.05
N SER A 21 15.52 -2.35 -29.49
CA SER A 21 14.20 -2.01 -28.95
C SER A 21 14.14 -2.53 -27.51
N GLY A 22 14.83 -1.85 -26.60
CA GLY A 22 14.90 -2.21 -25.18
C GLY A 22 13.73 -1.59 -24.43
N GLN A 23 12.79 -2.41 -23.96
CA GLN A 23 11.81 -1.95 -22.98
C GLN A 23 12.43 -2.00 -21.58
N ALA A 24 12.27 -0.93 -20.81
CA ALA A 24 12.55 -0.92 -19.38
C ALA A 24 11.58 -1.86 -18.65
N SER A 25 11.85 -2.21 -17.38
CA SER A 25 10.82 -2.84 -16.55
C SER A 25 9.53 -2.01 -16.63
N SER A 26 8.41 -2.68 -16.89
CA SER A 26 7.09 -2.06 -16.79
C SER A 26 6.44 -2.45 -15.48
N TYR A 27 5.63 -1.54 -14.95
CA TYR A 27 4.93 -1.71 -13.69
C TYR A 27 3.42 -1.67 -13.93
N SER A 28 2.64 -2.32 -13.10
CA SER A 28 1.24 -1.98 -12.88
C SER A 28 0.96 -2.19 -11.40
N GLY A 29 -0.11 -1.59 -10.94
CA GLY A 29 -0.54 -1.72 -9.56
C GLY A 29 -1.73 -0.82 -9.29
N ASP A 30 -2.50 -1.23 -8.31
CA ASP A 30 -3.66 -0.53 -7.81
C ASP A 30 -3.83 -0.90 -6.34
N ALA A 31 -4.44 -0.01 -5.59
CA ALA A 31 -4.74 -0.22 -4.19
C ALA A 31 -6.04 0.50 -3.86
N ALA A 32 -6.94 -0.18 -3.17
CA ALA A 32 -8.20 0.39 -2.74
C ALA A 32 -8.47 0.00 -1.29
N VAL A 33 -9.06 0.88 -0.50
CA VAL A 33 -9.29 0.57 0.92
C VAL A 33 -10.63 -0.12 1.12
N ILE A 34 -11.69 0.31 0.42
CA ILE A 34 -13.04 -0.23 0.57
C ILE A 34 -13.64 -0.41 -0.82
N ASP A 35 -13.99 -1.65 -1.14
CA ASP A 35 -14.76 -2.03 -2.31
C ASP A 35 -15.91 -2.93 -1.86
N ILE A 36 -17.15 -2.51 -2.13
CA ILE A 36 -18.36 -3.18 -1.69
C ILE A 36 -19.36 -3.18 -2.83
N ASP A 37 -19.77 -4.38 -3.24
CA ASP A 37 -20.91 -4.61 -4.12
C ASP A 37 -22.01 -5.33 -3.35
N ALA A 38 -23.21 -4.74 -3.30
CA ALA A 38 -24.32 -5.31 -2.54
C ALA A 38 -25.63 -5.28 -3.34
N THR A 39 -26.30 -6.42 -3.41
CA THR A 39 -27.68 -6.54 -3.90
C THR A 39 -28.54 -7.04 -2.75
N LEU A 40 -29.53 -6.24 -2.33
CA LEU A 40 -30.39 -6.53 -1.19
C LEU A 40 -31.84 -6.65 -1.66
N LEU A 41 -32.53 -7.73 -1.28
CA LEU A 41 -33.92 -8.01 -1.64
C LEU A 41 -34.19 -7.89 -3.16
N GLY A 42 -33.21 -8.30 -3.98
CA GLY A 42 -33.29 -8.22 -5.44
C GLY A 42 -33.09 -6.81 -6.03
N THR A 43 -32.77 -5.82 -5.20
CA THR A 43 -32.43 -4.46 -5.62
C THR A 43 -30.93 -4.23 -5.47
N LEU A 44 -30.28 -3.74 -6.52
CA LEU A 44 -28.89 -3.33 -6.44
C LEU A 44 -28.79 -2.14 -5.49
N VAL A 45 -28.01 -2.29 -4.44
CA VAL A 45 -27.55 -1.19 -3.59
C VAL A 45 -26.28 -0.66 -4.24
N ALA A 46 -26.17 0.65 -4.38
CA ALA A 46 -25.02 1.27 -5.06
C ALA A 46 -23.70 0.74 -4.49
N GLY A 47 -22.78 0.36 -5.37
CA GLY A 47 -21.43 -0.06 -4.98
C GLY A 47 -20.66 1.09 -4.34
N VAL A 48 -19.83 0.76 -3.36
CA VAL A 48 -18.98 1.72 -2.64
C VAL A 48 -17.54 1.40 -2.94
N HIS A 49 -16.87 2.29 -3.67
CA HIS A 49 -15.45 2.20 -3.98
C HIS A 49 -14.74 3.46 -3.47
N LEU A 50 -13.87 3.32 -2.48
CA LEU A 50 -13.30 4.44 -1.75
C LEU A 50 -11.80 4.28 -1.51
N VAL A 51 -11.11 5.43 -1.56
CA VAL A 51 -9.66 5.57 -1.32
C VAL A 51 -8.89 4.64 -2.24
N ASP A 52 -8.93 4.98 -3.52
CA ASP A 52 -8.29 4.24 -4.61
C ASP A 52 -7.05 5.00 -5.09
N ALA A 53 -5.90 4.35 -4.99
CA ALA A 53 -4.66 4.78 -5.60
C ALA A 53 -4.35 3.87 -6.79
N GLY A 54 -4.56 4.38 -8.00
CA GLY A 54 -4.26 3.64 -9.23
C GLY A 54 -5.23 3.95 -10.38
N PRO A 55 -5.02 3.31 -11.54
CA PRO A 55 -3.92 2.40 -11.84
C PRO A 55 -2.56 3.11 -11.98
N LEU A 56 -1.48 2.47 -11.52
CA LEU A 56 -0.11 2.92 -11.68
C LEU A 56 0.31 2.89 -13.15
N ALA A 57 0.96 3.96 -13.62
CA ALA A 57 1.48 4.01 -14.98
C ALA A 57 2.58 2.97 -15.24
N ALA A 58 2.61 2.42 -16.46
CA ALA A 58 3.65 1.46 -16.89
C ALA A 58 5.09 1.98 -16.80
N SER A 59 5.27 3.31 -16.81
CA SER A 59 6.55 3.97 -16.59
C SER A 59 7.02 3.98 -15.13
N GLY A 60 6.19 3.50 -14.21
CA GLY A 60 6.40 3.62 -12.77
C GLY A 60 6.02 5.01 -12.25
N GLY A 61 6.40 5.30 -11.02
CA GLY A 61 5.96 6.46 -10.25
C GLY A 61 5.55 6.06 -8.84
N SER A 62 4.78 6.94 -8.22
CA SER A 62 4.05 6.63 -6.99
C SER A 62 2.76 7.43 -6.99
N ASP A 63 1.70 6.82 -6.50
CA ASP A 63 0.42 7.48 -6.27
C ASP A 63 -0.09 7.16 -4.86
N ALA A 64 -0.92 8.02 -4.31
CA ALA A 64 -1.46 7.87 -2.97
C ALA A 64 -2.81 8.58 -2.85
N GLU A 65 -3.78 7.89 -2.26
CA GLU A 65 -5.06 8.45 -1.89
C GLU A 65 -5.31 8.19 -0.39
N GLU A 66 -5.84 9.18 0.30
CA GLU A 66 -6.00 9.12 1.75
C GLU A 66 -7.26 9.85 2.22
N LEU A 67 -7.81 9.36 3.34
CA LEU A 67 -9.00 9.92 3.95
C LEU A 67 -8.90 9.85 5.48
N LEU A 68 -9.13 11.00 6.13
CA LEU A 68 -8.98 11.19 7.58
C LEU A 68 -10.20 10.76 8.39
N HIS A 69 -11.37 10.65 7.78
CA HIS A 69 -12.56 10.11 8.46
C HIS A 69 -13.64 9.84 7.42
N LEU A 70 -14.24 8.67 7.50
CA LEU A 70 -15.30 8.21 6.61
C LEU A 70 -16.55 7.95 7.42
N SER A 71 -17.68 8.49 6.98
CA SER A 71 -18.98 8.13 7.55
C SER A 71 -20.04 8.08 6.46
N SER A 72 -20.80 6.99 6.39
CA SER A 72 -21.98 6.87 5.53
C SER A 72 -23.14 6.18 6.26
N PRO A 73 -24.40 6.57 5.97
CA PRO A 73 -25.56 5.91 6.56
C PRO A 73 -25.92 4.61 5.82
N ALA A 74 -26.86 3.85 6.39
CA ALA A 74 -27.48 2.69 5.75
C ALA A 74 -28.00 3.01 4.32
N PRO A 75 -28.05 2.02 3.40
CA PRO A 75 -27.91 0.57 3.62
C PRO A 75 -26.46 0.06 3.76
N ILE A 76 -25.45 0.88 3.47
CA ILE A 76 -24.04 0.58 3.75
C ILE A 76 -23.57 1.58 4.80
N ALA A 77 -23.78 1.23 6.07
CA ALA A 77 -23.36 2.02 7.21
C ALA A 77 -21.86 1.83 7.40
N LEU A 78 -21.09 2.89 7.25
CA LEU A 78 -19.64 2.84 7.32
C LEU A 78 -19.13 3.93 8.25
N ASP A 79 -18.19 3.56 9.11
CA ASP A 79 -17.43 4.48 9.95
C ASP A 79 -15.97 4.03 9.95
N ALA A 80 -15.05 4.93 9.59
CA ALA A 80 -13.62 4.65 9.62
C ALA A 80 -12.82 5.90 9.99
N SER A 81 -11.70 5.74 10.69
CA SER A 81 -10.91 6.88 11.18
C SER A 81 -9.70 7.23 10.34
N VAL A 82 -9.07 6.30 9.64
CA VAL A 82 -8.00 6.64 8.69
C VAL A 82 -7.98 5.58 7.62
N ALA A 83 -7.84 6.01 6.38
CA ALA A 83 -7.72 5.15 5.21
C ALA A 83 -6.59 5.66 4.33
N LEU A 84 -5.77 4.74 3.83
CA LEU A 84 -4.64 5.03 2.95
C LEU A 84 -4.50 3.92 1.91
N ALA A 85 -4.44 4.31 0.65
CA ALA A 85 -3.99 3.47 -0.45
C ALA A 85 -2.77 4.12 -1.11
N THR A 86 -1.77 3.31 -1.48
CA THR A 86 -0.60 3.78 -2.22
C THR A 86 -0.14 2.73 -3.23
N THR A 87 0.37 3.21 -4.37
CA THR A 87 1.06 2.38 -5.36
C THR A 87 2.42 2.96 -5.67
N LEU A 88 3.38 2.11 -5.99
CA LEU A 88 4.75 2.49 -6.31
C LEU A 88 5.32 1.53 -7.36
N GLY A 89 5.97 2.11 -8.37
CA GLY A 89 6.77 1.37 -9.34
C GLY A 89 8.06 2.13 -9.59
N SER A 90 9.19 1.54 -9.25
CA SER A 90 10.47 2.16 -9.45
C SER A 90 11.56 1.10 -9.40
N GLY A 91 12.60 1.27 -10.19
CA GLY A 91 13.72 0.35 -10.11
C GLY A 91 13.30 -1.09 -10.44
N GLN A 92 13.76 -2.02 -9.63
CA GLN A 92 13.37 -3.43 -9.71
C GLN A 92 12.15 -3.75 -8.83
N LEU A 93 11.33 -2.77 -8.45
CA LEU A 93 10.29 -2.92 -7.42
C LEU A 93 8.96 -2.32 -7.88
N ALA A 94 7.88 -3.11 -7.76
CA ALA A 94 6.51 -2.63 -7.68
C ALA A 94 5.95 -2.99 -6.29
N THR A 95 5.30 -2.04 -5.63
CA THR A 95 4.62 -2.28 -4.36
C THR A 95 3.30 -1.52 -4.32
N SER A 96 2.33 -2.12 -3.65
CA SER A 96 1.04 -1.51 -3.38
C SER A 96 0.63 -1.83 -1.95
N PHE A 97 -0.09 -0.90 -1.35
CA PHE A 97 -0.44 -0.93 0.06
C PHE A 97 -1.82 -0.32 0.25
N ALA A 98 -2.66 -0.96 1.05
CA ALA A 98 -3.92 -0.40 1.50
C ALA A 98 -4.10 -0.67 2.99
N SER A 99 -4.61 0.32 3.73
CA SER A 99 -4.88 0.21 5.16
C SER A 99 -6.09 1.02 5.56
N VAL A 100 -6.89 0.46 6.47
CA VAL A 100 -7.91 1.18 7.23
C VAL A 100 -7.72 0.94 8.73
N ALA A 101 -7.99 1.95 9.55
CA ALA A 101 -8.03 1.79 11.01
C ALA A 101 -9.32 2.33 11.63
N ALA A 102 -9.69 1.68 12.75
CA ALA A 102 -10.96 1.88 13.46
C ALA A 102 -12.17 1.80 12.52
N LEU A 103 -12.29 0.66 11.82
CA LEU A 103 -13.38 0.36 10.90
C LEU A 103 -14.59 -0.20 11.67
N SER A 104 -15.77 0.30 11.31
CA SER A 104 -17.07 -0.31 11.54
C SER A 104 -17.86 -0.24 10.23
N LEU A 105 -18.15 -1.39 9.65
CA LEU A 105 -18.95 -1.54 8.43
C LEU A 105 -20.17 -2.40 8.76
N GLY A 106 -21.35 -1.95 8.37
CA GLY A 106 -22.60 -2.69 8.42
C GLY A 106 -23.30 -2.62 7.06
N VAL A 107 -23.67 -3.77 6.52
CA VAL A 107 -24.52 -3.89 5.33
C VAL A 107 -25.89 -4.33 5.79
N ASP A 108 -26.90 -3.49 5.60
CA ASP A 108 -28.23 -3.66 6.18
C ASP A 108 -29.31 -3.72 5.11
N ALA A 109 -30.16 -4.75 5.16
CA ALA A 109 -31.29 -4.93 4.25
C ALA A 109 -32.58 -4.28 4.79
N GLY A 110 -32.46 -3.34 5.73
CA GLY A 110 -33.56 -2.54 6.30
C GLY A 110 -34.40 -3.28 7.34
N LEU A 111 -34.50 -4.61 7.25
CA LEU A 111 -35.17 -5.47 8.24
C LEU A 111 -34.17 -6.21 9.16
N ALA A 112 -32.90 -6.34 8.74
CA ALA A 112 -31.84 -6.99 9.49
C ALA A 112 -30.46 -6.68 8.89
N SER A 113 -29.45 -6.60 9.77
CA SER A 113 -28.04 -6.61 9.36
C SER A 113 -27.71 -7.90 8.62
N VAL A 114 -27.16 -7.75 7.41
CA VAL A 114 -26.67 -8.84 6.57
C VAL A 114 -25.25 -9.20 6.95
N ALA A 115 -24.39 -8.21 7.11
CA ALA A 115 -23.00 -8.38 7.50
C ALA A 115 -22.51 -7.17 8.29
N ASP A 116 -21.85 -7.44 9.41
CA ASP A 116 -21.12 -6.42 10.18
C ASP A 116 -19.65 -6.82 10.26
N VAL A 117 -18.77 -5.90 9.91
CA VAL A 117 -17.30 -6.04 10.02
C VAL A 117 -16.80 -4.91 10.91
N SER A 118 -16.11 -5.27 11.99
CA SER A 118 -15.41 -4.31 12.86
C SER A 118 -13.94 -4.64 12.87
N ALA A 119 -13.06 -3.64 12.79
CA ALA A 119 -11.63 -3.85 12.89
C ALA A 119 -10.90 -2.67 13.54
N GLY A 120 -9.88 -2.97 14.34
CA GLY A 120 -8.90 -1.98 14.75
C GLY A 120 -8.01 -1.55 13.59
N VAL A 121 -7.54 -2.52 12.80
CA VAL A 121 -6.78 -2.32 11.56
C VAL A 121 -7.05 -3.47 10.61
N LEU A 122 -7.17 -3.17 9.32
CA LEU A 122 -7.02 -4.12 8.22
C LEU A 122 -6.02 -3.52 7.23
N GLN A 123 -4.98 -4.28 6.89
CA GLN A 123 -3.93 -3.83 5.97
C GLN A 123 -3.55 -4.95 5.00
N ALA A 124 -3.31 -4.60 3.75
CA ALA A 124 -2.73 -5.45 2.73
C ALA A 124 -1.50 -4.79 2.10
N THR A 125 -0.47 -5.59 1.87
CA THR A 125 0.75 -5.18 1.17
C THR A 125 1.09 -6.18 0.09
N THR A 126 1.42 -5.69 -1.10
CA THR A 126 1.99 -6.48 -2.18
C THR A 126 3.37 -5.96 -2.57
N ARG A 127 4.21 -6.89 -3.02
CA ARG A 127 5.56 -6.62 -3.49
C ARG A 127 5.92 -7.55 -4.62
N ALA A 128 6.25 -6.96 -5.76
CA ALA A 128 6.81 -7.63 -6.92
C ALA A 128 8.20 -7.06 -7.20
N GLU A 129 9.23 -7.90 -7.09
CA GLU A 129 10.63 -7.50 -7.26
C GLU A 129 11.31 -8.30 -8.38
N CYS A 130 12.05 -7.64 -9.26
CA CYS A 130 12.89 -8.36 -10.21
C CYS A 130 14.14 -8.90 -9.52
N VAL A 131 14.30 -10.23 -9.57
CA VAL A 131 15.46 -10.96 -9.07
C VAL A 131 15.99 -11.82 -10.21
N ASN A 132 17.22 -11.53 -10.65
CA ASN A 132 17.88 -12.24 -11.75
C ASN A 132 17.06 -12.30 -13.06
N GLY A 133 16.30 -11.24 -13.36
CA GLY A 133 15.47 -11.15 -14.57
C GLY A 133 14.10 -11.83 -14.46
N SER A 134 13.75 -12.36 -13.28
CA SER A 134 12.44 -12.96 -13.00
C SER A 134 11.72 -12.21 -11.90
N ALA A 135 10.39 -12.14 -11.94
CA ALA A 135 9.60 -11.56 -10.87
C ALA A 135 9.61 -12.49 -9.65
N SER A 136 9.98 -11.94 -8.50
CA SER A 136 9.84 -12.52 -7.17
C SER A 136 8.70 -11.80 -6.46
N LEU A 137 7.69 -12.55 -6.04
CA LEU A 137 6.44 -12.00 -5.51
C LEU A 137 6.32 -12.32 -4.02
N SER A 138 5.84 -11.36 -3.24
CA SER A 138 5.50 -11.53 -1.83
C SER A 138 4.32 -10.65 -1.46
N GLY A 139 3.47 -11.13 -0.56
CA GLY A 139 2.32 -10.38 -0.06
C GLY A 139 2.04 -10.74 1.39
N SER A 140 1.41 -9.83 2.11
CA SER A 140 1.00 -10.03 3.50
C SER A 140 -0.25 -9.21 3.82
N ALA A 141 -0.97 -9.65 4.85
CA ALA A 141 -2.03 -8.88 5.46
C ALA A 141 -1.87 -8.82 6.98
N SER A 142 -2.11 -7.65 7.56
CA SER A 142 -2.12 -7.41 9.01
C SER A 142 -3.52 -7.05 9.47
N LEU A 143 -4.00 -7.78 10.46
CA LEU A 143 -5.34 -7.63 11.02
C LEU A 143 -5.21 -7.46 12.52
N ALA A 144 -5.92 -6.49 13.11
CA ALA A 144 -5.92 -6.27 14.55
C ALA A 144 -7.31 -5.93 15.05
N ASN A 145 -7.73 -6.57 16.15
CA ASN A 145 -9.06 -6.42 16.77
C ASN A 145 -10.19 -6.52 15.75
N ALA A 146 -10.11 -7.51 14.85
CA ALA A 146 -11.07 -7.69 13.78
C ALA A 146 -12.11 -8.75 14.14
N SER A 147 -13.38 -8.49 13.82
CA SER A 147 -14.49 -9.40 14.04
C SER A 147 -15.56 -9.23 12.96
N ILE A 148 -16.31 -10.30 12.71
CA ILE A 148 -17.41 -10.32 11.75
C ILE A 148 -18.66 -10.96 12.36
N SER A 149 -19.84 -10.47 12.00
CA SER A 149 -21.11 -11.19 12.17
C SER A 149 -21.90 -11.15 10.87
N VAL A 150 -22.66 -12.20 10.59
CA VAL A 150 -23.50 -12.32 9.39
C VAL A 150 -24.91 -12.70 9.83
N LEU A 151 -25.93 -12.04 9.28
CA LEU A 151 -27.35 -12.24 9.58
C LEU A 151 -27.68 -12.19 11.09
N GLY A 152 -27.06 -11.28 11.83
CA GLY A 152 -27.24 -11.17 13.29
C GLY A 152 -26.74 -12.38 14.10
N GLY A 153 -25.94 -13.25 13.48
CA GLY A 153 -25.25 -14.35 14.16
C GLY A 153 -24.19 -13.86 15.16
N PRO A 154 -23.62 -14.77 15.97
CA PRO A 154 -22.59 -14.41 16.93
C PRO A 154 -21.34 -13.84 16.21
N ALA A 155 -20.70 -12.85 16.83
CA ALA A 155 -19.46 -12.30 16.32
C ALA A 155 -18.33 -13.34 16.35
N ILE A 156 -17.65 -13.50 15.22
CA ILE A 156 -16.47 -14.33 15.05
C ILE A 156 -15.25 -13.41 15.12
N VAL A 157 -14.35 -13.65 16.08
CA VAL A 157 -13.07 -12.95 16.18
C VAL A 157 -12.13 -13.51 15.12
N LEU A 158 -11.50 -12.61 14.37
CA LEU A 158 -10.58 -12.96 13.30
C LEU A 158 -9.15 -13.08 13.83
N PRO A 159 -8.34 -14.03 13.31
CA PRO A 159 -6.95 -14.14 13.68
C PRO A 159 -6.14 -12.91 13.28
N VAL A 160 -5.20 -12.51 14.15
CA VAL A 160 -4.19 -11.50 13.84
C VAL A 160 -3.16 -12.11 12.89
N ASN A 161 -2.77 -11.36 11.85
CA ASN A 161 -1.77 -11.75 10.85
C ASN A 161 -2.00 -13.18 10.28
N PRO A 162 -3.17 -13.45 9.66
CA PRO A 162 -3.52 -14.76 9.15
C PRO A 162 -2.54 -15.25 8.08
N ALA A 163 -2.36 -16.57 8.01
CA ALA A 163 -1.64 -17.19 6.91
C ALA A 163 -2.35 -16.88 5.57
N PRO A 164 -1.61 -16.89 4.44
CA PRO A 164 -2.20 -16.68 3.12
C PRO A 164 -3.41 -17.58 2.86
N ASN A 165 -4.48 -17.01 2.30
CA ASN A 165 -5.72 -17.69 1.92
C ASN A 165 -6.42 -18.41 3.08
N THR A 166 -6.43 -17.80 4.28
CA THR A 166 -7.15 -18.37 5.44
C THR A 166 -8.65 -18.21 5.24
N THR A 167 -9.36 -19.31 5.02
CA THR A 167 -10.82 -19.30 4.81
C THR A 167 -11.60 -19.61 6.08
N ILE A 168 -12.67 -18.86 6.33
CA ILE A 168 -13.63 -19.09 7.43
C ILE A 168 -15.03 -19.18 6.82
N ASN A 169 -15.71 -20.31 7.06
CA ASN A 169 -17.11 -20.47 6.68
C ASN A 169 -18.01 -20.00 7.81
N VAL A 170 -18.91 -19.06 7.52
CA VAL A 170 -19.85 -18.50 8.49
C VAL A 170 -21.20 -19.17 8.31
N GLY A 171 -21.41 -20.29 9.00
CA GLY A 171 -22.69 -21.00 9.02
C GLY A 171 -23.18 -21.52 7.66
N GLY A 172 -22.31 -21.62 6.66
CA GLY A 172 -22.65 -22.03 5.28
C GLY A 172 -23.37 -20.97 4.44
N LEU A 173 -23.54 -19.74 4.97
CA LEU A 173 -24.25 -18.63 4.33
C LEU A 173 -23.30 -17.56 3.79
N ALA A 174 -22.09 -17.50 4.34
CA ALA A 174 -21.03 -16.62 3.89
C ALA A 174 -19.67 -17.31 3.94
N SER A 175 -18.78 -16.83 3.08
CA SER A 175 -17.37 -17.22 3.04
C SER A 175 -16.52 -15.98 3.29
N LEU A 176 -15.52 -16.13 4.14
CA LEU A 176 -14.54 -15.10 4.45
C LEU A 176 -13.16 -15.63 4.11
N THR A 177 -12.44 -14.94 3.23
CA THR A 177 -11.03 -15.21 2.94
C THR A 177 -10.18 -14.08 3.51
N LEU A 178 -9.29 -14.41 4.43
CA LEU A 178 -8.34 -13.48 5.02
C LEU A 178 -6.98 -13.65 4.38
N ASN A 179 -6.26 -12.54 4.21
CA ASN A 179 -4.97 -12.53 3.51
C ASN A 179 -5.08 -13.31 2.19
N GLU A 180 -6.12 -13.03 1.40
CA GLU A 180 -6.33 -13.68 0.12
C GLU A 180 -5.19 -13.28 -0.80
N GLN A 181 -4.40 -14.24 -1.26
CA GLN A 181 -3.28 -14.00 -2.16
C GLN A 181 -3.51 -14.71 -3.49
N ILE A 182 -3.65 -13.91 -4.54
CA ILE A 182 -3.81 -14.38 -5.91
C ILE A 182 -2.51 -14.09 -6.65
N VAL A 183 -1.79 -15.15 -7.01
CA VAL A 183 -0.47 -15.06 -7.66
C VAL A 183 -0.60 -15.46 -9.12
N THR A 184 -0.18 -14.59 -10.01
CA THR A 184 -0.05 -14.84 -11.44
C THR A 184 1.38 -14.53 -11.90
N PRO A 185 1.81 -14.95 -13.11
CA PRO A 185 3.16 -14.64 -13.57
C PRO A 185 3.42 -13.13 -13.60
N GLY A 186 4.35 -12.65 -12.78
CA GLY A 186 4.71 -11.22 -12.70
C GLY A 186 3.89 -10.39 -11.72
N ALA A 187 2.75 -10.90 -11.25
CA ALA A 187 1.81 -10.11 -10.46
C ALA A 187 1.23 -10.84 -9.25
N ILE A 188 0.92 -10.08 -8.22
CA ILE A 188 0.28 -10.55 -6.98
C ILE A 188 -0.80 -9.56 -6.55
N THR A 189 -1.94 -10.11 -6.14
CA THR A 189 -3.00 -9.37 -5.45
C THR A 189 -3.12 -9.89 -4.02
N VAL A 190 -3.29 -8.97 -3.07
CA VAL A 190 -3.62 -9.28 -1.68
C VAL A 190 -4.87 -8.51 -1.27
N ASN A 191 -5.87 -9.24 -0.78
CA ASN A 191 -7.00 -8.66 -0.04
C ASN A 191 -6.83 -9.00 1.45
N ALA A 192 -6.85 -8.01 2.33
CA ALA A 192 -6.72 -8.28 3.77
C ALA A 192 -7.95 -9.05 4.28
N LEU A 193 -9.13 -8.64 3.83
CA LEU A 193 -10.41 -9.26 4.11
C LEU A 193 -11.24 -9.28 2.83
N HIS A 194 -11.71 -10.46 2.43
CA HIS A 194 -12.67 -10.66 1.35
C HIS A 194 -13.85 -11.48 1.88
N LEU A 195 -15.03 -10.86 1.95
CA LEU A 195 -16.26 -11.47 2.43
C LEU A 195 -17.26 -11.58 1.28
N THR A 196 -17.75 -12.79 1.05
CA THR A 196 -18.89 -13.03 0.17
C THR A 196 -20.05 -13.57 0.99
N VAL A 197 -21.19 -12.89 0.95
CA VAL A 197 -22.45 -13.33 1.53
C VAL A 197 -23.42 -13.60 0.40
N ASN A 198 -23.97 -14.81 0.32
CA ASN A 198 -24.98 -15.13 -0.69
C ASN A 198 -26.14 -15.89 -0.05
N VAL A 199 -27.23 -15.17 0.18
CA VAL A 199 -28.47 -15.68 0.76
C VAL A 199 -29.57 -15.52 -0.30
N PRO A 200 -29.97 -16.60 -0.98
CA PRO A 200 -30.94 -16.55 -2.07
C PRO A 200 -32.21 -15.77 -1.70
N GLY A 201 -32.56 -14.79 -2.54
CA GLY A 201 -33.74 -13.94 -2.34
C GLY A 201 -33.61 -12.88 -1.24
N VAL A 202 -32.49 -12.84 -0.51
CA VAL A 202 -32.26 -11.89 0.59
C VAL A 202 -31.10 -10.95 0.27
N ALA A 203 -29.91 -11.48 0.02
CA ALA A 203 -28.73 -10.65 -0.18
C ALA A 203 -27.65 -11.38 -1.01
N ALA A 204 -26.99 -10.64 -1.89
CA ALA A 204 -25.71 -11.00 -2.47
C ALA A 204 -24.75 -9.83 -2.19
N VAL A 205 -23.75 -10.06 -1.36
CA VAL A 205 -22.79 -9.03 -0.92
C VAL A 205 -21.38 -9.54 -1.16
N ASP A 206 -20.57 -8.71 -1.78
CA ASP A 206 -19.14 -8.89 -1.93
C ASP A 206 -18.45 -7.68 -1.29
N VAL A 207 -17.54 -7.93 -0.35
CA VAL A 207 -16.82 -6.90 0.39
C VAL A 207 -15.33 -7.22 0.35
N ILE A 208 -14.55 -6.31 -0.19
CA ILE A 208 -13.10 -6.32 -0.12
C ILE A 208 -12.66 -5.11 0.71
N ILE A 209 -11.92 -5.38 1.79
CA ILE A 209 -11.30 -4.34 2.61
C ILE A 209 -9.78 -4.48 2.55
N SER A 210 -9.13 -3.36 2.23
CA SER A 210 -7.69 -3.24 1.98
C SER A 210 -7.24 -4.19 0.87
N HIS A 211 -7.39 -3.72 -0.36
CA HIS A 211 -6.90 -4.30 -1.60
C HIS A 211 -5.54 -3.74 -1.98
N ALA A 212 -4.60 -4.59 -2.36
CA ALA A 212 -3.34 -4.18 -2.96
C ALA A 212 -2.97 -5.13 -4.10
N HIS A 213 -2.63 -4.58 -5.26
CA HIS A 213 -2.15 -5.31 -6.42
C HIS A 213 -0.82 -4.74 -6.92
N SER A 214 0.15 -5.60 -7.22
CA SER A 214 1.44 -5.22 -7.80
C SER A 214 1.80 -6.15 -8.95
N ASP A 215 2.26 -5.57 -10.06
CA ASP A 215 2.76 -6.26 -11.24
C ASP A 215 4.12 -5.65 -11.66
N ILE A 216 5.05 -6.52 -12.05
CA ILE A 216 6.31 -6.14 -12.66
C ILE A 216 6.72 -7.08 -13.81
N ALA A 217 7.04 -6.49 -14.95
CA ALA A 217 7.68 -7.22 -16.05
C ALA A 217 9.21 -7.06 -15.98
N CYS A 218 9.94 -8.15 -15.79
CA CYS A 218 11.39 -8.14 -15.54
C CYS A 218 12.28 -8.20 -16.80
N ASN A 219 11.81 -7.67 -17.92
CA ASN A 219 12.41 -7.90 -19.25
C ASN A 219 13.38 -6.80 -19.74
N GLY A 220 13.91 -5.95 -18.86
CA GLY A 220 14.77 -4.84 -19.26
C GLY A 220 16.27 -5.15 -19.25
N THR A 221 16.94 -4.98 -20.39
CA THR A 221 18.42 -4.80 -20.45
C THR A 221 18.85 -3.36 -20.12
N GLN A 222 17.88 -2.46 -19.87
CA GLN A 222 18.09 -1.05 -19.58
C GLN A 222 17.72 -0.75 -18.12
N PRO A 223 18.38 0.21 -17.44
CA PRO A 223 18.01 0.58 -16.09
C PRO A 223 16.54 1.02 -15.99
N PRO A 224 15.79 0.49 -15.03
CA PRO A 224 14.41 0.87 -14.76
C PRO A 224 14.23 2.38 -14.49
N ALA A 225 13.00 2.87 -14.64
CA ALA A 225 12.66 4.22 -14.20
C ALA A 225 12.86 4.33 -12.69
N CYS A 226 13.67 5.30 -12.25
CA CYS A 226 14.01 5.51 -10.85
C CYS A 226 13.28 6.73 -10.29
N SER A 227 11.95 6.69 -10.39
CA SER A 227 11.04 7.75 -9.95
C SER A 227 10.94 7.82 -8.43
N VAL A 228 11.30 6.74 -7.74
CA VAL A 228 11.34 6.64 -6.28
C VAL A 228 12.62 5.92 -5.85
N LYS A 229 13.29 6.43 -4.83
CA LYS A 229 14.53 5.87 -4.26
C LYS A 229 14.30 5.30 -2.86
N ASP A 230 13.45 5.95 -2.08
CA ASP A 230 13.15 5.59 -0.71
C ASP A 230 11.72 6.02 -0.43
N PHE A 231 10.88 5.14 0.11
CA PHE A 231 9.49 5.45 0.39
C PHE A 231 9.03 4.61 1.56
N VAL A 232 8.25 5.21 2.45
CA VAL A 232 7.63 4.49 3.57
C VAL A 232 6.12 4.57 3.43
N THR A 233 5.45 3.48 3.77
CA THR A 233 4.00 3.43 3.97
C THR A 233 3.71 2.83 5.33
N GLY A 234 2.58 3.18 5.92
CA GLY A 234 2.23 2.69 7.23
C GLY A 234 0.80 3.01 7.61
N GLY A 235 0.21 2.10 8.37
CA GLY A 235 -1.13 2.26 8.90
C GLY A 235 -1.29 1.40 10.14
N GLY A 236 -2.00 1.92 11.13
CA GLY A 236 -2.14 1.21 12.38
C GLY A 236 -2.76 2.02 13.51
N TYR A 237 -2.51 1.58 14.73
CA TYR A 237 -2.77 2.39 15.91
C TYR A 237 -1.71 2.18 17.00
N VAL A 238 -1.55 3.21 17.81
CA VAL A 238 -0.86 3.16 19.10
C VAL A 238 -1.88 3.34 20.21
N VAL A 239 -1.49 3.03 21.45
CA VAL A 239 -2.34 3.23 22.63
C VAL A 239 -1.78 4.39 23.46
N ARG A 240 -2.63 5.36 23.77
CA ARG A 240 -2.33 6.52 24.61
C ARG A 240 -3.42 6.63 25.68
N ASP A 241 -3.05 6.57 26.95
CA ASP A 241 -3.97 6.62 28.08
C ASP A 241 -5.13 5.60 27.98
N GLY A 242 -4.83 4.40 27.48
CA GLY A 242 -5.81 3.31 27.27
C GLY A 242 -6.75 3.50 26.08
N ARG A 243 -6.61 4.58 25.31
CA ARG A 243 -7.41 4.88 24.12
C ARG A 243 -6.57 4.68 22.86
N ARG A 244 -7.22 4.33 21.75
CA ARG A 244 -6.56 4.16 20.44
C ARG A 244 -6.22 5.53 19.86
N VAL A 245 -5.04 5.61 19.24
CA VAL A 245 -4.66 6.68 18.32
C VAL A 245 -4.38 6.02 16.99
N SER A 246 -5.33 6.12 16.07
CA SER A 246 -5.24 5.55 14.73
C SER A 246 -4.38 6.45 13.85
N PHE A 247 -3.55 5.87 12.99
CA PHE A 247 -2.69 6.62 12.10
C PHE A 247 -2.59 5.98 10.70
N SER A 248 -2.33 6.82 9.71
CA SER A 248 -1.72 6.43 8.44
C SER A 248 -0.59 7.39 8.12
N VAL A 249 0.44 6.90 7.44
CA VAL A 249 1.58 7.71 6.99
C VAL A 249 2.13 7.17 5.69
N HIS A 250 2.50 8.08 4.79
CA HIS A 250 3.31 7.75 3.63
C HIS A 250 4.23 8.91 3.27
N GLY A 251 5.32 8.61 2.58
CA GLY A 251 6.21 9.63 2.04
C GLY A 251 7.60 9.11 1.68
N GLY A 252 8.35 9.90 0.93
CA GLY A 252 9.64 9.45 0.44
C GLY A 252 10.35 10.43 -0.48
N LEU A 253 11.40 9.91 -1.11
CA LEU A 253 12.31 10.64 -1.99
C LEU A 253 12.39 9.98 -3.36
N ASP A 254 12.51 10.80 -4.40
CA ASP A 254 13.00 10.34 -5.69
C ASP A 254 14.54 10.24 -5.71
N LYS A 255 15.10 9.82 -6.85
CA LYS A 255 16.56 9.70 -7.02
C LYS A 255 17.34 11.01 -6.92
N THR A 256 16.66 12.16 -7.09
CA THR A 256 17.26 13.51 -7.01
C THR A 256 17.19 14.09 -5.60
N GLY A 257 16.48 13.42 -4.69
CA GLY A 257 16.19 13.93 -3.35
C GLY A 257 14.95 14.82 -3.30
N ALA A 258 14.15 14.89 -4.37
CA ALA A 258 12.87 15.58 -4.33
C ALA A 258 11.83 14.72 -3.61
N PHE A 259 10.93 15.39 -2.87
CA PHE A 259 9.88 14.71 -2.11
C PHE A 259 8.81 14.11 -3.01
N ARG A 260 8.37 12.90 -2.65
CA ARG A 260 7.21 12.21 -3.25
C ARG A 260 5.91 12.64 -2.56
N PRO A 261 4.72 12.35 -3.13
CA PRO A 261 3.46 12.44 -2.39
C PRO A 261 3.62 11.85 -0.99
N SER A 262 3.26 12.65 0.01
CA SER A 262 3.47 12.33 1.40
C SER A 262 2.28 12.85 2.19
N GLY A 263 1.89 12.10 3.22
CA GLY A 263 0.73 12.40 4.03
C GLY A 263 0.81 11.73 5.38
N VAL A 264 0.18 12.34 6.37
CA VAL A 264 -0.09 11.74 7.67
C VAL A 264 -1.51 12.08 8.09
N ASN A 265 -2.25 11.07 8.52
CA ASN A 265 -3.56 11.21 9.16
C ASN A 265 -3.49 10.57 10.54
N VAL A 266 -4.01 11.24 11.56
CA VAL A 266 -4.11 10.72 12.92
C VAL A 266 -5.47 11.06 13.51
N VAL A 267 -6.11 10.07 14.14
CA VAL A 267 -7.32 10.25 14.93
C VAL A 267 -7.07 9.72 16.34
N ASP A 268 -7.07 10.62 17.31
CA ASP A 268 -6.98 10.31 18.74
C ASP A 268 -8.39 10.07 19.31
N HIS A 269 -8.74 8.81 19.54
CA HIS A 269 -10.04 8.42 20.07
C HIS A 269 -10.22 8.77 21.56
N GLY A 270 -9.15 9.20 22.23
CA GLY A 270 -9.17 9.68 23.61
C GLY A 270 -9.58 11.13 23.76
N THR A 271 -9.18 11.96 22.80
CA THR A 271 -9.42 13.41 22.83
C THR A 271 -10.39 13.88 21.74
N GLY A 272 -10.66 13.06 20.73
CA GLY A 272 -11.38 13.44 19.51
C GLY A 272 -10.53 14.30 18.56
N GLN A 273 -9.21 14.37 18.77
CA GLN A 273 -8.33 15.18 17.94
C GLN A 273 -8.03 14.50 16.61
N HIS A 274 -8.20 15.24 15.52
CA HIS A 274 -7.87 14.82 14.17
C HIS A 274 -6.70 15.65 13.64
N ILE A 275 -5.66 14.99 13.13
CA ILE A 275 -4.48 15.63 12.54
C ILE A 275 -4.39 15.13 11.10
N GLN A 276 -4.30 16.06 10.16
CA GLN A 276 -3.98 15.76 8.78
C GLN A 276 -2.92 16.72 8.27
N SER A 277 -1.92 16.19 7.58
CA SER A 277 -0.92 17.00 6.92
C SER A 277 -0.44 16.30 5.65
N LYS A 278 -0.27 17.08 4.58
CA LYS A 278 0.23 16.63 3.28
C LYS A 278 1.50 17.38 2.92
N GLY A 279 2.38 16.70 2.21
CA GLY A 279 3.69 17.20 1.83
C GLY A 279 4.65 17.27 3.01
N ILE A 280 5.90 16.93 2.75
CA ILE A 280 6.99 17.03 3.72
C ILE A 280 8.00 18.06 3.25
N ASP A 281 8.73 18.66 4.19
CA ASP A 281 9.85 19.57 3.91
C ASP A 281 11.21 18.98 4.33
N ALA A 282 11.20 17.88 5.08
CA ALA A 282 12.37 17.07 5.34
C ALA A 282 12.04 15.58 5.47
N TYR A 283 12.99 14.76 5.00
CA TYR A 283 12.97 13.31 5.06
C TYR A 283 14.32 12.80 5.59
N GLY A 284 14.30 12.29 6.82
CA GLY A 284 15.47 11.86 7.58
C GLY A 284 15.69 10.35 7.54
N ASP A 285 16.95 9.96 7.79
CA ASP A 285 17.46 8.59 7.84
C ASP A 285 17.23 7.71 6.59
N PRO A 286 17.40 8.20 5.34
CA PRO A 286 17.21 7.40 4.12
C PRO A 286 18.33 6.38 3.85
N SER A 287 19.01 5.89 4.90
CA SER A 287 20.05 4.88 4.75
C SER A 287 19.41 3.55 4.36
N PRO A 288 19.94 2.83 3.34
CA PRO A 288 19.46 1.51 2.96
C PRO A 288 19.58 0.45 4.06
N THR A 289 20.41 0.70 5.08
CA THR A 289 20.60 -0.21 6.23
C THR A 289 19.82 0.23 7.46
N SER A 290 19.14 1.38 7.41
CA SER A 290 18.29 1.87 8.49
C SER A 290 16.87 1.40 8.26
N THR A 291 16.24 0.89 9.31
CA THR A 291 14.80 0.62 9.35
C THR A 291 13.97 1.87 9.60
N LYS A 292 14.61 2.96 10.03
CA LYS A 292 13.95 4.16 10.53
C LYS A 292 13.83 5.23 9.47
N ARG A 293 12.72 5.98 9.48
CA ARG A 293 12.51 7.19 8.70
C ARG A 293 11.88 8.28 9.56
N VAL A 294 12.26 9.53 9.30
CA VAL A 294 11.70 10.70 9.98
C VAL A 294 11.13 11.64 8.93
N LEU A 295 9.84 11.95 9.02
CA LEU A 295 9.12 12.81 8.10
C LEU A 295 8.73 14.09 8.84
N HIS A 296 9.10 15.24 8.28
CA HIS A 296 8.70 16.53 8.80
C HIS A 296 7.61 17.12 7.92
N PHE A 297 6.46 17.39 8.54
CA PHE A 297 5.29 17.97 7.91
C PHE A 297 5.15 19.43 8.36
N PRO A 298 5.38 20.41 7.47
CA PRO A 298 5.41 21.81 7.84
C PRO A 298 4.05 22.32 8.33
N ASN A 299 2.96 21.82 7.74
CA ASN A 299 1.61 22.16 8.16
C ASN A 299 1.29 21.49 9.50
N GLY A 300 1.28 22.29 10.57
CA GLY A 300 1.11 21.83 11.95
C GLY A 300 2.40 21.51 12.69
N ASN A 301 3.57 21.65 12.03
CA ASN A 301 4.89 21.38 12.60
C ASN A 301 4.98 19.98 13.23
N TRP A 302 4.57 18.97 12.46
CA TRP A 302 4.56 17.58 12.90
C TRP A 302 5.82 16.86 12.46
N THR A 303 6.39 16.09 13.38
CA THR A 303 7.45 15.13 13.09
C THR A 303 6.89 13.73 13.27
N VAL A 304 6.97 12.91 12.23
CA VAL A 304 6.58 11.50 12.28
C VAL A 304 7.84 10.65 12.19
N SER A 305 8.08 9.81 13.19
CA SER A 305 9.16 8.84 13.19
C SER A 305 8.58 7.44 13.07
N VAL A 306 9.07 6.66 12.11
CA VAL A 306 8.63 5.27 11.88
C VAL A 306 9.83 4.35 11.78
N ALA A 307 9.62 3.08 12.11
CA ALA A 307 10.58 2.01 11.85
C ALA A 307 9.88 0.75 11.34
N ASP A 308 10.34 0.23 10.20
CA ASP A 308 9.99 -1.10 9.69
C ASP A 308 11.00 -2.11 10.27
N ASN A 309 10.58 -2.82 11.31
CA ASN A 309 11.41 -3.82 12.01
C ASN A 309 11.06 -5.26 11.57
N GLY A 310 10.46 -5.40 10.39
CA GLY A 310 10.18 -6.66 9.73
C GLY A 310 8.77 -7.20 9.93
N GLU A 311 8.39 -8.09 9.02
CA GLU A 311 7.07 -8.73 9.02
C GLU A 311 6.86 -9.65 10.25
N PRO A 312 5.64 -9.71 10.81
CA PRO A 312 4.38 -9.13 10.30
C PRO A 312 4.05 -7.75 10.91
N GLY A 313 5.06 -6.90 11.17
CA GLY A 313 4.89 -5.53 11.66
C GLY A 313 4.68 -5.39 13.17
N SER A 314 4.64 -6.49 13.92
CA SER A 314 4.46 -6.48 15.38
C SER A 314 5.63 -5.84 16.15
N ALA A 315 6.75 -5.61 15.47
CA ALA A 315 7.93 -4.94 16.02
C ALA A 315 8.07 -3.49 15.52
N ASP A 316 7.22 -3.05 14.61
CA ASP A 316 7.32 -1.73 13.98
C ASP A 316 6.99 -0.64 14.96
N THR A 317 7.58 0.53 14.75
CA THR A 317 7.36 1.69 15.61
C THR A 317 6.77 2.85 14.84
N PHE A 318 5.95 3.63 15.52
CA PHE A 318 5.38 4.87 15.05
C PHE A 318 5.36 5.87 16.20
N GLN A 319 5.77 7.10 15.91
CA GLN A 319 5.57 8.25 16.78
C GLN A 319 5.21 9.46 15.93
N ILE A 320 4.21 10.23 16.37
CA ILE A 320 3.96 11.59 15.91
C ILE A 320 4.20 12.56 17.06
N ALA A 321 4.92 13.65 16.81
CA ALA A 321 5.18 14.70 17.78
C ALA A 321 5.04 16.08 17.13
N GLY A 322 4.44 17.03 17.86
CA GLY A 322 4.29 18.42 17.45
C GLY A 322 3.85 19.29 18.62
N PRO A 323 3.45 20.55 18.38
CA PRO A 323 3.12 21.49 19.45
C PRO A 323 2.05 20.96 20.42
N GLY A 324 2.45 20.64 21.64
CA GLY A 324 1.55 20.19 22.71
C GLY A 324 0.96 18.78 22.53
N TYR A 325 1.40 18.01 21.53
CA TYR A 325 0.86 16.69 21.25
C TYR A 325 1.95 15.69 20.89
N THR A 326 1.86 14.50 21.47
CA THR A 326 2.72 13.36 21.13
C THR A 326 1.93 12.07 21.31
N ALA A 327 1.99 11.19 20.33
CA ALA A 327 1.43 9.86 20.39
C ALA A 327 2.42 8.85 19.79
N GLY A 328 2.45 7.65 20.38
CA GLY A 328 3.37 6.59 19.97
C GLY A 328 4.78 6.76 20.56
N SER A 329 5.69 5.93 20.09
CA SER A 329 7.04 5.79 20.62
C SER A 329 7.99 5.34 19.53
N THR A 330 9.24 5.82 19.57
CA THR A 330 10.29 5.34 18.67
C THR A 330 10.89 4.01 19.11
N THR A 331 10.56 3.53 20.32
CA THR A 331 11.12 2.32 20.93
C THR A 331 10.07 1.28 21.31
N SER A 332 8.79 1.65 21.30
CA SER A 332 7.70 0.71 21.59
C SER A 332 6.97 0.37 20.31
N ALA A 333 6.63 -0.90 20.15
CA ALA A 333 5.91 -1.36 18.99
C ALA A 333 4.51 -0.72 18.90
N ILE A 334 4.02 -0.56 17.68
CA ILE A 334 2.61 -0.25 17.43
C ILE A 334 1.73 -1.38 17.98
N ALA A 335 0.54 -1.02 18.42
CA ALA A 335 -0.37 -1.99 19.04
C ALA A 335 -1.18 -2.78 18.00
N GLY A 336 -1.16 -2.36 16.74
CA GLY A 336 -1.71 -3.07 15.59
C GLY A 336 -1.43 -2.30 14.31
N GLY A 337 -1.37 -3.02 13.19
CA GLY A 337 -0.94 -2.49 11.89
C GLY A 337 0.49 -2.88 11.55
N ASN A 338 1.07 -2.18 10.59
CA ASN A 338 2.40 -2.47 10.05
C ASN A 338 2.94 -1.27 9.24
N ILE A 339 4.27 -1.12 9.21
CA ILE A 339 5.06 -0.11 8.50
C ILE A 339 5.88 -0.83 7.45
N GLN A 340 5.96 -0.29 6.24
CA GLN A 340 6.70 -0.88 5.15
C GLN A 340 7.69 0.12 4.58
N LEU A 341 8.95 -0.31 4.49
CA LEU A 341 10.00 0.44 3.82
C LEU A 341 10.24 -0.10 2.39
N HIS A 342 10.06 0.78 1.42
CA HIS A 342 10.21 0.48 0.00
C HIS A 342 11.52 1.04 -0.51
N LEU A 343 12.49 0.15 -0.77
CA LEU A 343 13.82 0.49 -1.27
C LEU A 343 14.05 -0.10 -2.68
N PRO A 344 13.58 0.57 -3.75
CA PRO A 344 13.84 0.17 -5.13
C PRO A 344 15.32 -0.10 -5.44
N LYS A 345 15.65 -1.35 -5.78
CA LYS A 345 16.99 -1.72 -6.26
C LYS A 345 17.17 -1.32 -7.73
N GLY A 346 18.43 -1.23 -8.16
CA GLY A 346 18.77 -0.85 -9.54
C GLY A 346 18.74 0.67 -9.78
N CYS A 347 18.38 1.45 -8.77
CA CYS A 347 18.46 2.91 -8.75
C CYS A 347 19.75 3.38 -8.09
N GLY A 348 20.89 3.09 -8.73
CA GLY A 348 22.17 3.63 -8.28
C GLY A 348 22.18 5.16 -8.37
N ASP A 349 22.93 5.82 -7.48
CA ASP A 349 23.28 7.22 -7.65
C ASP A 349 23.96 7.35 -9.02
N ALA A 350 23.48 8.28 -9.87
CA ALA A 350 24.06 8.46 -11.20
C ALA A 350 25.58 8.67 -11.05
N LYS A 351 26.38 7.77 -11.62
CA LYS A 351 27.83 7.92 -11.64
C LYS A 351 28.12 9.25 -12.34
N PRO A 352 28.80 10.23 -11.70
CA PRO A 352 29.12 11.48 -12.37
C PRO A 352 29.90 11.16 -13.64
N PRO A 353 29.63 11.86 -14.76
CA PRO A 353 30.30 11.57 -16.02
C PRO A 353 31.81 11.60 -15.79
N LYS A 354 32.49 10.51 -16.16
CA LYS A 354 33.95 10.44 -16.12
C LYS A 354 34.47 11.63 -16.93
N GLY A 355 35.05 12.62 -16.26
CA GLY A 355 35.78 13.69 -16.91
C GLY A 355 36.80 13.05 -17.86
N ARG A 356 36.72 13.37 -19.15
CA ARG A 356 37.77 13.04 -20.09
C ARG A 356 39.03 13.75 -19.60
N ARG A 357 40.04 12.97 -19.23
CA ARG A 357 41.42 13.46 -19.09
C ARG A 357 41.99 13.72 -20.48
#